data_AF-A0A8J1ZZ87-F1
#
_entry.id   AF-A0A8J1ZZ87-F1
#
_cell.length_a   1.000
_cell.length_b   1.000
_cell.length_c   1.000
_cell.angle_alpha   90.00
_cell.angle_beta   90.00
_cell.angle_gamma   90.00
#
_symmetry.space_group_name_H-M   'P 1'
#
loop_
_entity.id
_entity.type
_entity.pdbx_description
1 polymer ?
#
loop_
_entity_poly.entity_id
_entity_poly.type
_entity_poly.pdbx_seq_one_letter_code
_entity_poly.pdbx_strand_id
1 'polypeptide(L)'
;MSIINDIYGLFHPGAPGTTWVDRVHAFGENWVCGMIRPKKKRNPGEIDPEAPVVINLHDAIPTGQYPLSNSKKIKLWVAQDPERHVYIGRPSIWGNPFRIGDHGDSRETVVRKYREYLVNDHPEVLVHLGDLRGKILGCWCHPHPCHGHVLQNLYRDRDDARFCRACTDQPRC
;
A
#
# COMPACT_ATOMS: atom_id res chain seq x y z
N MET A 1 -30.06 20.53 -40.64
CA MET A 1 -28.92 20.53 -41.57
C MET A 1 -28.03 21.72 -41.23
N SER A 2 -26.74 21.47 -41.04
CA SER A 2 -25.61 22.43 -40.95
C SER A 2 -25.52 23.30 -39.68
N ILE A 3 -24.52 23.27 -38.79
CA ILE A 3 -23.03 23.29 -38.88
C ILE A 3 -22.46 24.72 -39.11
N ILE A 4 -21.93 25.29 -38.00
CA ILE A 4 -20.61 25.98 -37.79
C ILE A 4 -20.40 27.46 -38.23
N ASN A 5 -19.56 28.14 -37.41
CA ASN A 5 -18.88 29.47 -37.49
C ASN A 5 -19.65 30.65 -36.86
N ASP A 6 -19.15 31.42 -35.88
CA ASP A 6 -17.80 31.95 -35.70
C ASP A 6 -17.39 32.14 -34.22
N ILE A 7 -16.18 31.67 -33.92
CA ILE A 7 -15.28 32.19 -32.88
C ILE A 7 -14.79 33.56 -33.36
N TYR A 8 -14.67 34.60 -32.52
CA TYR A 8 -13.54 35.57 -32.44
C TYR A 8 -13.89 36.80 -31.59
N GLY A 9 -13.04 37.07 -30.58
CA GLY A 9 -12.99 38.33 -29.79
C GLY A 9 -13.83 38.26 -28.50
N LEU A 10 -13.30 38.40 -27.28
CA LEU A 10 -12.30 39.37 -26.83
C LEU A 10 -11.59 38.82 -25.57
N PHE A 11 -10.36 38.34 -25.75
CA PHE A 11 -9.39 38.14 -24.66
C PHE A 11 -8.54 39.41 -24.55
N HIS A 12 -8.56 40.08 -23.40
CA HIS A 12 -7.50 40.99 -22.98
C HIS A 12 -6.89 40.49 -21.66
N PRO A 13 -5.55 40.35 -21.55
CA PRO A 13 -4.88 39.99 -20.30
C PRO A 13 -4.47 41.27 -19.55
N GLY A 14 -4.91 41.47 -18.30
CA GLY A 14 -4.38 42.58 -17.51
C GLY A 14 -5.13 43.08 -16.27
N ALA A 15 -5.95 42.26 -15.57
CA ALA A 15 -6.52 42.67 -14.29
C ALA A 15 -5.71 42.10 -13.11
N PRO A 16 -5.09 42.92 -12.25
CA PRO A 16 -4.49 42.45 -11.00
C PRO A 16 -5.60 42.18 -9.97
N GLY A 17 -5.67 40.95 -9.44
CA GLY A 17 -6.51 40.67 -8.27
C GLY A 17 -7.32 39.37 -8.24
N THR A 18 -7.22 38.48 -9.23
CA THR A 18 -7.93 37.18 -9.15
C THR A 18 -6.99 36.08 -8.69
N THR A 19 -7.28 35.49 -7.51
CA THR A 19 -6.60 34.29 -7.03
C THR A 19 -7.08 33.06 -7.79
N TRP A 20 -6.29 31.98 -7.78
CA TRP A 20 -6.54 30.76 -8.58
C TRP A 20 -7.90 30.10 -8.29
N VAL A 21 -8.49 30.38 -7.13
CA VAL A 21 -9.81 29.88 -6.71
C VAL A 21 -10.99 30.50 -7.45
N ASP A 22 -10.82 31.66 -8.10
CA ASP A 22 -11.94 32.41 -8.68
C ASP A 22 -12.23 32.07 -10.16
N ARG A 23 -11.50 31.10 -10.75
CA ARG A 23 -11.60 30.77 -12.19
C ARG A 23 -12.33 29.47 -12.51
N VAL A 24 -13.05 28.87 -11.56
CA VAL A 24 -13.70 27.55 -11.75
C VAL A 24 -15.21 27.60 -12.00
N HIS A 25 -15.80 28.77 -12.17
CA HIS A 25 -17.24 28.91 -12.45
C HIS A 25 -17.52 29.54 -13.82
N ALA A 26 -17.09 28.89 -14.90
CA ALA A 26 -17.67 29.11 -16.23
C ALA A 26 -17.31 27.93 -17.14
N PHE A 27 -18.32 27.41 -17.85
CA PHE A 27 -18.29 26.36 -18.87
C PHE A 27 -18.45 24.91 -18.40
N GLY A 28 -19.72 24.46 -18.44
CA GLY A 28 -20.18 23.55 -19.50
C GLY A 28 -19.68 22.10 -19.44
N GLU A 29 -20.60 21.23 -19.07
CA GLU A 29 -20.52 19.77 -19.01
C GLU A 29 -19.78 19.12 -20.21
N ASN A 30 -18.72 18.36 -19.91
CA ASN A 30 -18.30 17.12 -20.59
C ASN A 30 -17.04 16.52 -19.92
N TRP A 31 -17.25 15.60 -18.96
CA TRP A 31 -16.41 14.43 -18.56
C TRP A 31 -14.86 14.59 -18.51
N VAL A 32 -14.06 14.27 -17.47
CA VAL A 32 -14.16 13.40 -16.28
C VAL A 32 -13.04 13.78 -15.28
N CYS A 33 -13.38 14.27 -14.08
CA CYS A 33 -12.56 14.15 -12.86
C CYS A 33 -13.49 14.29 -11.65
N GLY A 34 -14.55 13.50 -11.66
CA GLY A 34 -15.61 13.54 -10.66
C GLY A 34 -15.95 12.12 -10.27
N MET A 35 -15.44 11.69 -9.11
CA MET A 35 -15.97 10.68 -8.18
C MET A 35 -14.90 10.07 -7.28
N ILE A 36 -13.73 10.70 -7.10
CA ILE A 36 -12.95 10.43 -5.89
C ILE A 36 -13.70 11.10 -4.74
N ARG A 37 -14.64 10.39 -4.12
CA ARG A 37 -15.08 10.75 -2.77
C ARG A 37 -13.79 10.87 -1.95
N PRO A 38 -13.50 12.01 -1.31
CA PRO A 38 -12.38 12.05 -0.39
C PRO A 38 -12.61 10.91 0.60
N LYS A 39 -11.71 9.91 0.62
CA LYS A 39 -11.83 8.84 1.62
C LYS A 39 -11.89 9.55 2.96
N LYS A 40 -12.97 9.30 3.71
CA LYS A 40 -13.13 9.80 5.08
C LYS A 40 -11.81 9.50 5.80
N LYS A 41 -11.11 10.52 6.29
CA LYS A 41 -9.91 10.32 7.11
C LYS A 41 -10.30 9.30 8.19
N ARG A 42 -9.59 8.17 8.29
CA ARG A 42 -9.87 7.19 9.35
C ARG A 42 -9.80 7.91 10.70
N ASN A 43 -10.76 7.66 11.56
CA ASN A 43 -10.71 8.22 12.90
C ASN A 43 -9.51 7.58 13.64
N PRO A 44 -8.69 8.36 14.37
CA PRO A 44 -7.64 7.79 15.21
C PRO A 44 -8.24 6.73 16.15
N GLY A 45 -7.87 5.46 15.97
CA GLY A 45 -8.38 4.32 16.75
C GLY A 45 -9.45 3.45 16.08
N GLU A 46 -9.93 3.80 14.88
CA GLU A 46 -10.84 2.93 14.10
C GLU A 46 -10.07 1.72 13.56
N ILE A 47 -10.45 0.51 13.99
CA ILE A 47 -9.86 -0.75 13.50
C ILE A 47 -10.42 -1.02 12.10
N ASP A 48 -9.58 -0.98 11.08
CA ASP A 48 -9.94 -1.44 9.75
C ASP A 48 -10.06 -2.98 9.75
N PRO A 49 -11.27 -3.55 9.59
CA PRO A 49 -11.47 -5.00 9.62
C PRO A 49 -10.77 -5.71 8.45
N GLU A 50 -10.42 -4.96 7.40
CA GLU A 50 -9.75 -5.47 6.20
C GLU A 50 -8.24 -5.16 6.21
N ALA A 51 -7.69 -4.62 7.29
CA ALA A 51 -6.25 -4.46 7.39
C ALA A 51 -5.55 -5.82 7.49
N PRO A 52 -4.41 -6.03 6.81
CA PRO A 52 -3.66 -7.27 6.93
C PRO A 52 -3.27 -7.54 8.38
N VAL A 53 -3.32 -8.80 8.79
CA VAL A 53 -2.94 -9.24 10.15
C VAL A 53 -1.71 -10.13 10.08
N VAL A 54 -0.65 -9.82 10.83
CA VAL A 54 0.55 -10.64 10.94
C VAL A 54 0.35 -11.69 12.02
N ILE A 55 0.69 -12.94 11.71
CA ILE A 55 0.68 -14.04 12.67
C ILE A 55 2.04 -14.73 12.74
N ASN A 56 2.30 -15.38 13.87
CA ASN A 56 3.42 -16.27 14.03
C ASN A 56 3.10 -17.65 13.45
N LEU A 57 3.88 -18.09 12.47
CA LEU A 57 3.72 -19.41 11.86
C LEU A 57 4.10 -20.57 12.79
N HIS A 58 4.86 -20.33 13.86
CA HIS A 58 5.09 -21.35 14.89
C HIS A 58 3.80 -21.75 15.60
N ASP A 59 2.92 -20.77 15.84
CA ASP A 59 1.66 -20.97 16.56
C ASP A 59 0.54 -21.41 15.62
N ALA A 60 0.55 -20.90 14.39
CA ALA A 60 -0.48 -21.19 13.38
C ALA A 60 -0.37 -22.59 12.76
N ILE A 61 0.80 -23.22 12.83
CA ILE A 61 1.06 -24.52 12.19
C ILE A 61 1.38 -25.55 13.28
N PRO A 62 0.38 -26.29 13.79
CA PRO A 62 0.63 -27.37 14.72
C PRO A 62 1.41 -28.47 14.00
N THR A 63 2.65 -28.72 14.42
CA THR A 63 3.54 -29.66 13.73
C THR A 63 3.23 -31.13 14.00
N GLY A 64 2.28 -31.43 14.89
CA GLY A 64 1.95 -32.81 15.27
C GLY A 64 3.18 -33.62 15.70
N GLN A 65 3.10 -34.94 15.53
CA GLN A 65 4.14 -35.90 15.97
C GLN A 65 5.37 -35.97 15.04
N TYR A 66 5.36 -35.28 13.87
CA TYR A 66 6.43 -35.37 12.87
C TYR A 66 6.99 -34.00 12.44
N PRO A 67 8.31 -33.79 12.48
CA PRO A 67 8.91 -32.53 12.04
C PRO A 67 8.84 -32.40 10.52
N LEU A 68 7.97 -31.50 10.04
CA LEU A 68 7.92 -31.09 8.63
C LEU A 68 8.99 -30.03 8.32
N SER A 69 9.43 -29.94 7.06
CA SER A 69 10.24 -28.80 6.61
C SER A 69 9.39 -27.51 6.59
N ASN A 70 10.03 -26.34 6.75
CA ASN A 70 9.31 -25.07 6.73
C ASN A 70 8.52 -24.86 5.43
N SER A 71 9.07 -25.26 4.28
CA SER A 71 8.35 -25.18 3.00
C SER A 71 7.09 -26.04 2.99
N LYS A 72 7.13 -27.25 3.59
CA LYS A 72 5.96 -28.12 3.69
C LYS A 72 4.93 -27.58 4.70
N LYS A 73 5.38 -27.03 5.82
CA LYS A 73 4.53 -26.31 6.79
C LYS A 73 3.78 -25.17 6.11
N ILE A 74 4.50 -24.28 5.42
CA ILE A 74 3.94 -23.12 4.73
C ILE A 74 2.89 -23.55 3.70
N LYS A 75 3.19 -24.57 2.88
CA LYS A 75 2.24 -25.09 1.89
C LYS A 75 0.94 -25.58 2.52
N LEU A 76 1.03 -26.31 3.63
CA LEU A 76 -0.15 -26.80 4.34
C LEU A 76 -0.96 -25.66 4.96
N TRP A 77 -0.28 -24.67 5.56
CA TRP A 77 -0.95 -23.51 6.14
C TRP A 77 -1.68 -22.67 5.08
N VAL A 78 -1.02 -22.36 3.97
CA VAL A 78 -1.66 -21.64 2.86
C VAL A 78 -2.85 -22.42 2.31
N ALA A 79 -2.75 -23.75 2.21
CA ALA A 79 -3.86 -24.58 1.72
C ALA A 79 -5.12 -24.58 2.61
N GLN A 80 -5.02 -24.15 3.87
CA GLN A 80 -6.20 -24.05 4.76
C GLN A 80 -7.12 -22.88 4.36
N ASP A 81 -6.56 -21.78 3.88
CA ASP A 81 -7.30 -20.61 3.42
C ASP A 81 -6.45 -19.91 2.34
N PRO A 82 -6.40 -20.43 1.10
CA PRO A 82 -5.51 -19.92 0.05
C PRO A 82 -5.86 -18.49 -0.37
N GLU A 83 -7.09 -18.05 -0.10
CA GLU A 83 -7.53 -16.69 -0.37
C GLU A 83 -6.98 -15.71 0.66
N ARG A 84 -6.81 -16.08 1.93
CA ARG A 84 -6.36 -15.14 2.97
C ARG A 84 -4.94 -15.37 3.44
N HIS A 85 -4.43 -16.60 3.43
CA HIS A 85 -3.12 -16.95 3.98
C HIS A 85 -2.00 -16.62 3.00
N VAL A 86 -1.18 -15.62 3.34
CA VAL A 86 -0.05 -15.17 2.54
C VAL A 86 1.25 -15.38 3.30
N TYR A 87 2.15 -16.19 2.77
CA TYR A 87 3.51 -16.28 3.31
C TYR A 87 4.35 -15.10 2.83
N ILE A 88 4.94 -14.37 3.78
CA ILE A 88 5.70 -13.15 3.48
C ILE A 88 7.22 -13.31 3.65
N GLY A 89 7.74 -14.54 3.71
CA GLY A 89 9.19 -14.76 3.86
C GLY A 89 9.99 -14.47 2.58
N ARG A 90 11.32 -14.66 2.64
CA ARG A 90 12.28 -14.37 1.56
C ARG A 90 11.98 -14.93 0.15
N PRO A 91 11.37 -16.12 -0.04
CA PRO A 91 11.01 -16.55 -1.39
C PRO A 91 9.80 -15.79 -1.97
N SER A 92 9.20 -14.86 -1.23
CA SER A 92 8.08 -14.03 -1.69
C SER A 92 8.54 -12.60 -2.01
N ILE A 93 7.74 -11.87 -2.79
CA ILE A 93 7.92 -10.43 -3.06
C ILE A 93 7.89 -9.58 -1.78
N TRP A 94 7.34 -10.12 -0.69
CA TRP A 94 7.19 -9.48 0.61
C TRP A 94 8.34 -9.79 1.58
N GLY A 95 9.35 -10.51 1.10
CA GLY A 95 10.45 -10.98 1.92
C GLY A 95 11.47 -9.89 2.24
N ASN A 96 11.83 -9.75 3.52
CA ASN A 96 12.96 -8.89 3.90
C ASN A 96 14.29 -9.47 3.36
N PRO A 97 15.03 -8.76 2.48
CA PRO A 97 16.31 -9.24 1.95
C PRO A 97 17.45 -9.13 2.98
N PHE A 98 17.34 -8.28 3.99
CA PHE A 98 18.38 -8.06 5.01
C PHE A 98 18.40 -9.18 6.05
N ARG A 99 19.60 -9.61 6.44
CA ARG A 99 19.87 -10.67 7.43
C ARG A 99 20.59 -10.08 8.64
N ILE A 100 20.21 -10.53 9.83
CA ILE A 100 20.96 -10.23 11.06
C ILE A 100 22.34 -10.89 10.93
N GLY A 101 23.39 -10.22 11.39
CA GLY A 101 24.79 -10.60 11.20
C GLY A 101 25.38 -10.03 9.91
N ASP A 102 24.71 -10.22 8.77
CA ASP A 102 25.23 -9.77 7.48
C ASP A 102 24.98 -8.27 7.21
N HIS A 103 23.78 -7.81 7.56
CA HIS A 103 23.27 -6.48 7.18
C HIS A 103 22.92 -5.63 8.40
N GLY A 104 23.14 -6.11 9.61
CA GLY A 104 22.81 -5.42 10.85
C GLY A 104 23.05 -6.30 12.06
N ASP A 105 23.28 -5.67 13.19
CA ASP A 105 23.53 -6.29 14.49
C ASP A 105 22.25 -6.82 15.16
N SER A 106 21.11 -6.23 14.84
CA SER A 106 19.83 -6.49 15.51
C SER A 106 18.68 -6.67 14.52
N ARG A 107 17.57 -7.21 15.05
CA ARG A 107 16.33 -7.43 14.30
C ARG A 107 15.70 -6.10 13.89
N GLU A 108 15.76 -5.13 14.78
CA GLU A 108 15.30 -3.76 14.65
C GLU A 108 16.05 -3.08 13.50
N THR A 109 17.37 -3.21 13.45
CA THR A 109 18.21 -2.67 12.38
C THR A 109 17.76 -3.21 11.01
N VAL A 110 17.63 -4.53 10.86
CA VAL A 110 17.27 -5.13 9.56
C VAL A 110 15.80 -4.91 9.17
N VAL A 111 14.89 -4.74 10.14
CA VAL A 111 13.49 -4.36 9.89
C VAL A 111 13.38 -2.90 9.48
N ARG A 112 14.17 -2.00 10.09
CA ARG A 112 14.25 -0.60 9.68
C ARG A 112 14.80 -0.48 8.26
N LYS A 113 15.91 -1.15 7.95
CA LYS A 113 16.46 -1.22 6.60
C LYS A 113 15.44 -1.73 5.59
N TYR A 114 14.61 -2.70 5.97
CA TYR A 114 13.54 -3.20 5.10
C TYR A 114 12.47 -2.13 4.79
N ARG A 115 12.08 -1.32 5.77
CA ARG A 115 11.16 -0.20 5.52
C ARG A 115 11.77 0.80 4.54
N GLU A 116 13.02 1.17 4.75
CA GLU A 116 13.75 2.11 3.86
C GLU A 116 13.87 1.55 2.44
N TYR A 117 14.25 0.28 2.32
CA TYR A 117 14.35 -0.45 1.05
C TYR A 117 13.04 -0.43 0.25
N LEU A 118 11.90 -0.74 0.89
CA LEU A 118 10.61 -0.71 0.20
C LEU A 118 10.21 0.71 -0.25
N VAL A 119 10.51 1.73 0.55
CA VAL A 119 10.07 3.12 0.28
C VAL A 119 10.97 3.81 -0.74
N ASN A 120 12.28 3.60 -0.66
CA ASN A 120 13.27 4.34 -1.44
C ASN A 120 13.73 3.59 -2.69
N ASP A 121 13.94 2.28 -2.55
CA ASP A 121 14.64 1.47 -3.57
C ASP A 121 13.67 0.59 -4.37
N HIS A 122 12.57 0.15 -3.76
CA HIS A 122 11.62 -0.81 -4.34
C HIS A 122 10.14 -0.37 -4.27
N PRO A 123 9.80 0.83 -4.77
CA PRO A 123 8.41 1.32 -4.78
C PRO A 123 7.47 0.45 -5.62
N GLU A 124 7.97 -0.33 -6.58
CA GLU A 124 7.20 -1.28 -7.38
C GLU A 124 6.55 -2.37 -6.52
N VAL A 125 7.20 -2.78 -5.43
CA VAL A 125 6.61 -3.73 -4.46
C VAL A 125 5.43 -3.06 -3.73
N LEU A 126 5.50 -1.75 -3.48
CA LEU A 126 4.43 -1.01 -2.79
C LEU A 126 3.14 -0.93 -3.63
N VAL A 127 3.22 -1.00 -4.95
CA VAL A 127 2.05 -1.04 -5.85
C VAL A 127 1.13 -2.22 -5.50
N HIS A 128 1.73 -3.34 -5.10
CA HIS A 128 1.03 -4.57 -4.71
C HIS A 128 0.46 -4.53 -3.29
N LEU A 129 0.69 -3.49 -2.48
CA LEU A 129 0.20 -3.45 -1.09
C LEU A 129 -1.32 -3.64 -0.98
N GLY A 130 -2.08 -3.27 -2.02
CA GLY A 130 -3.52 -3.53 -2.09
C GLY A 130 -3.88 -5.02 -2.04
N ASP A 131 -3.01 -5.90 -2.49
CA ASP A 131 -3.22 -7.35 -2.55
C ASP A 131 -3.21 -7.97 -1.14
N LEU A 132 -2.68 -7.24 -0.14
CA LEU A 132 -2.67 -7.65 1.27
C LEU A 132 -3.97 -7.31 2.02
N ARG A 133 -4.93 -6.62 1.37
CA ARG A 133 -6.23 -6.33 1.99
C ARG A 133 -6.96 -7.61 2.39
N GLY A 134 -7.39 -7.68 3.64
CA GLY A 134 -8.09 -8.83 4.23
C GLY A 134 -7.22 -10.08 4.43
N LYS A 135 -5.91 -10.00 4.16
CA LYS A 135 -4.99 -11.14 4.22
C LYS A 135 -4.40 -11.35 5.62
N ILE A 136 -4.06 -12.60 5.91
CA ILE A 136 -3.27 -12.99 7.07
C ILE A 136 -1.83 -13.24 6.59
N LEU A 137 -0.89 -12.49 7.15
CA LEU A 137 0.52 -12.52 6.79
C LEU A 137 1.28 -13.47 7.72
N GLY A 138 1.70 -14.60 7.18
CA GLY A 138 2.48 -15.60 7.90
C GLY A 138 3.96 -15.24 7.97
N CYS A 139 4.49 -15.01 9.17
CA CYS A 139 5.92 -14.81 9.41
C CYS A 139 6.43 -15.64 10.60
N TRP A 140 7.71 -16.03 10.55
CA TRP A 140 8.38 -16.72 11.66
C TRP A 140 8.97 -15.76 12.71
N CYS A 141 8.93 -14.45 12.45
CA CYS A 141 9.55 -13.44 13.34
C CYS A 141 8.59 -12.86 14.39
N HIS A 142 7.28 -12.87 14.11
CA HIS A 142 6.27 -12.37 15.04
C HIS A 142 6.30 -13.23 16.33
N PRO A 143 6.16 -12.67 17.55
CA PRO A 143 5.77 -11.28 17.88
C PRO A 143 6.93 -10.27 18.01
N HIS A 144 8.18 -10.70 17.91
CA HIS A 144 9.33 -9.79 17.91
C HIS A 144 9.30 -8.84 16.70
N PRO A 145 10.15 -7.80 16.63
CA PRO A 145 10.21 -6.91 15.47
C PRO A 145 10.21 -7.68 14.14
N CYS A 146 9.13 -7.48 13.39
CA CYS A 146 8.78 -8.32 12.26
C CYS A 146 8.63 -7.43 11.04
N HIS A 147 9.16 -7.88 9.90
CA HIS A 147 9.00 -7.18 8.64
C HIS A 147 7.54 -7.16 8.17
N GLY A 148 6.71 -8.10 8.64
CA GLY A 148 5.26 -8.07 8.44
C GLY A 148 4.60 -6.83 9.06
N HIS A 149 5.07 -6.37 10.22
CA HIS A 149 4.54 -5.14 10.83
C HIS A 149 4.86 -3.91 9.98
N VAL A 150 5.99 -3.92 9.24
CA VAL A 150 6.31 -2.85 8.28
C VAL A 150 5.27 -2.82 7.15
N LEU A 151 4.90 -3.99 6.60
CA LEU A 151 3.87 -4.08 5.55
C LEU A 151 2.50 -3.61 6.05
N GLN A 152 2.10 -4.00 7.27
CA GLN A 152 0.86 -3.52 7.89
C GLN A 152 0.85 -2.00 8.05
N ASN A 153 1.96 -1.43 8.53
CA ASN A 153 2.06 0.01 8.74
C ASN A 153 2.01 0.75 7.40
N LEU A 154 2.76 0.30 6.39
CA LEU A 154 2.72 0.90 5.05
C LEU A 154 1.34 0.77 4.39
N TYR A 155 0.62 -0.34 4.61
CA TYR A 155 -0.75 -0.49 4.15
C TYR A 155 -1.69 0.55 4.80
N ARG A 156 -1.59 0.75 6.11
CA ARG A 156 -2.39 1.76 6.84
C ARG A 156 -2.05 3.18 6.34
N ASP A 157 -0.76 3.50 6.25
CA ASP A 157 -0.25 4.80 5.78
C ASP A 157 -0.70 5.12 4.34
N ARG A 158 -0.82 4.10 3.47
CA ARG A 158 -1.29 4.23 2.08
C ARG A 158 -2.75 4.71 2.02
N ASP A 159 -3.60 4.13 2.86
CA ASP A 159 -5.04 4.44 2.87
C ASP A 159 -5.35 5.79 3.54
N ASP A 160 -4.46 6.31 4.38
CA ASP A 160 -4.68 7.50 5.22
C ASP A 160 -4.28 8.84 4.56
N ALA A 161 -4.39 8.93 3.22
CA ALA A 161 -4.33 10.17 2.41
C ALA A 161 -2.97 10.65 1.84
N ARG A 162 -2.01 9.76 1.54
CA ARG A 162 -0.82 10.11 0.73
C ARG A 162 -0.64 9.34 -0.57
N PHE A 163 -1.40 8.28 -0.80
CA PHE A 163 -1.39 7.52 -2.06
C PHE A 163 -2.76 7.60 -2.73
N CYS A 164 -3.06 8.76 -3.32
CA CYS A 164 -4.19 8.84 -4.26
C CYS A 164 -3.87 7.92 -5.45
N ARG A 165 -4.72 6.90 -5.70
CA ARG A 165 -4.58 5.96 -6.84
C ARG A 165 -4.57 6.66 -8.20
N ALA A 166 -4.92 7.94 -8.28
CA ALA A 166 -4.84 8.73 -9.51
C ALA A 166 -3.42 9.23 -9.84
N CYS A 167 -2.46 9.16 -8.90
CA CYS A 167 -1.13 9.76 -9.06
C CYS A 167 0.02 8.76 -8.92
N THR A 168 -0.18 7.47 -9.23
CA THR A 168 0.93 6.50 -9.28
C THR A 168 1.94 6.77 -10.40
N ASP A 169 1.77 7.86 -11.16
CA ASP A 169 2.64 8.22 -12.30
C ASP A 169 3.31 9.59 -12.22
N GLN A 170 3.24 10.35 -11.11
CA GLN A 170 4.04 11.58 -11.00
C GLN A 170 4.57 11.86 -9.57
N PRO A 171 5.89 12.13 -9.41
CA PRO A 171 6.44 12.55 -8.14
C PRO A 171 6.23 14.07 -7.97
N ARG A 172 5.62 14.44 -6.84
CA ARG A 172 5.34 15.79 -6.30
C ARG A 172 3.98 16.37 -6.68
N CYS A 173 3.07 16.32 -5.72
CA CYS A 173 2.08 17.38 -5.47
C CYS A 173 2.26 17.86 -4.04
#